data_AF-A0A415UEL4-F1
#
_entry.id   AF-A0A415UEL4-F1
#
_cell.length_a   1.000
_cell.length_b   1.000
_cell.length_c   1.000
_cell.angle_alpha   90.00
_cell.angle_beta   90.00
_cell.angle_gamma   90.00
#
_symmetry.space_group_name_H-M   'P 1'
#
loop_
_entity.id
_entity.type
_entity.pdbx_description
1 polymer ?
#
loop_
_entity_poly.entity_id
_entity_poly.type
_entity_poly.pdbx_seq_one_letter_code
_entity_poly.pdbx_strand_id
1 'polypeptide(L)'
;MNCIHLNFVSDKEGRKFLFPILPQDGLNEKTLNVVITDGDSQRIYPVFQQKAGIYGDYSEYMTRHGCACCSLTTALAAFVEKYADLKPNGTISEVERKHFPEEVYTENYGKVMARQMPVSLYGISLILQKEGVSCEYIGDFEDKAAEKQMMEHLYKGKPIIIETSRMRRKGKRIVHFFDKKYAGSYHTMILLGVDEEGQVVFTDSATRDWAGEQQRLKRAKLPELISYMFPQKNVGDTHLYFSRKRNTGGYILIR
;
A
#
# COMPACT_ATOMS: atom_id res chain seq x y z
N MET A 1 9.14 -12.33 -16.63
CA MET A 1 8.60 -11.65 -15.43
C MET A 1 8.27 -12.73 -14.43
N ASN A 2 8.75 -12.61 -13.19
CA ASN A 2 8.41 -13.58 -12.15
C ASN A 2 6.97 -13.34 -11.69
N CYS A 3 6.21 -14.42 -11.47
CA CYS A 3 4.79 -14.36 -11.17
C CYS A 3 4.47 -15.31 -10.01
N ILE A 4 3.76 -14.79 -9.01
CA ILE A 4 3.22 -15.57 -7.90
C ILE A 4 1.73 -15.75 -8.12
N HIS A 5 1.27 -16.99 -8.11
CA HIS A 5 -0.14 -17.32 -8.24
C HIS A 5 -0.70 -17.70 -6.88
N LEU A 6 -1.71 -16.95 -6.43
CA LEU A 6 -2.51 -17.20 -5.26
C LEU A 6 -3.98 -17.36 -5.66
N ASN A 7 -4.73 -18.07 -4.84
CA ASN A 7 -6.15 -18.33 -5.02
C ASN A 7 -6.85 -18.01 -3.70
N PHE A 8 -8.04 -17.43 -3.77
CA PHE A 8 -8.93 -17.38 -2.63
C PHE A 8 -9.64 -18.73 -2.46
N VAL A 9 -9.43 -19.35 -1.31
CA VAL A 9 -10.18 -20.52 -0.85
C VAL A 9 -11.13 -20.06 0.25
N SER A 10 -12.40 -20.48 0.18
CA SER A 10 -13.40 -20.11 1.18
C SER A 10 -13.56 -21.22 2.23
N ASP A 11 -13.67 -20.83 3.49
CA ASP A 11 -14.09 -21.76 4.54
C ASP A 11 -15.63 -21.93 4.57
N LYS A 12 -16.11 -22.72 5.55
CA LYS A 12 -17.55 -22.99 5.74
C LYS A 12 -18.38 -21.74 6.10
N GLU A 13 -17.73 -20.69 6.61
CA GLU A 13 -18.35 -19.42 6.98
C GLU A 13 -18.28 -18.40 5.82
N GLY A 14 -17.70 -18.80 4.67
CA GLY A 14 -17.52 -17.94 3.51
C GLY A 14 -16.34 -16.96 3.62
N ARG A 15 -15.47 -17.13 4.62
CA ARG A 15 -14.24 -16.33 4.74
C ARG A 15 -13.22 -16.81 3.73
N LYS A 16 -12.63 -15.87 2.99
CA LYS A 16 -11.62 -16.12 1.96
C LYS A 16 -10.21 -16.06 2.52
N PHE A 17 -9.39 -17.04 2.14
CA PHE A 17 -7.98 -17.17 2.50
C PHE A 17 -7.13 -17.34 1.26
N LEU A 18 -5.93 -16.76 1.24
CA LEU A 18 -4.96 -16.88 0.16
C LEU A 18 -4.20 -18.20 0.25
N PHE A 19 -4.17 -18.92 -0.87
CA PHE A 19 -3.49 -20.20 -1.04
C PHE A 19 -2.69 -20.26 -2.37
N PRO A 20 -1.52 -20.91 -2.44
CA PRO A 20 -0.78 -21.53 -1.34
C PRO A 20 -0.11 -20.49 -0.44
N ILE A 21 0.45 -20.97 0.67
CA ILE A 21 1.41 -20.18 1.46
C ILE A 21 2.54 -19.68 0.54
N LEU A 22 2.98 -18.44 0.78
CA LEU A 22 4.02 -17.81 -0.03
C LEU A 22 5.31 -18.64 -0.08
N PRO A 23 6.01 -18.67 -1.24
CA PRO A 23 7.32 -19.28 -1.32
C PRO A 23 8.35 -18.52 -0.46
N GLN A 24 9.46 -19.19 -0.16
CA GLN A 24 10.55 -18.62 0.63
C GLN A 24 11.48 -17.73 -0.22
N ASP A 25 11.52 -17.94 -1.54
CA ASP A 25 12.38 -17.25 -2.49
C ASP A 25 11.60 -16.70 -3.70
N GLY A 26 12.29 -16.05 -4.64
CA GLY A 26 11.70 -15.48 -5.86
C GLY A 26 10.87 -14.22 -5.64
N LEU A 27 10.81 -13.70 -4.41
CA LEU A 27 10.03 -12.51 -4.05
C LEU A 27 10.85 -11.22 -4.01
N ASN A 28 12.10 -11.22 -4.50
CA ASN A 28 13.02 -10.07 -4.43
C ASN A 28 13.24 -9.35 -5.78
N GLU A 29 12.37 -9.58 -6.74
CA GLU A 29 12.46 -8.97 -8.06
C GLU A 29 12.20 -7.46 -8.06
N LYS A 30 12.75 -6.76 -9.06
CA LYS A 30 12.44 -5.33 -9.30
C LYS A 30 10.95 -5.09 -9.55
N THR A 31 10.28 -6.06 -10.17
CA THR A 31 8.83 -6.10 -10.35
C THR A 31 8.36 -7.54 -10.24
N LEU A 32 7.39 -7.77 -9.37
CA LEU A 32 6.78 -9.09 -9.13
C LEU A 32 5.29 -9.00 -9.42
N ASN A 33 4.78 -9.82 -10.34
CA ASN A 33 3.34 -9.90 -10.54
C ASN A 33 2.74 -10.88 -9.53
N VAL A 34 1.76 -10.43 -8.75
CA VAL A 34 0.98 -11.29 -7.87
C VAL A 34 -0.39 -11.46 -8.50
N VAL A 35 -0.64 -12.65 -9.01
CA VAL A 35 -1.91 -13.07 -9.56
C VAL A 35 -2.75 -13.62 -8.43
N ILE A 36 -3.95 -13.08 -8.22
CA ILE A 36 -4.93 -13.61 -7.28
C ILE A 36 -6.18 -14.02 -8.05
N THR A 37 -6.53 -15.30 -7.94
CA THR A 37 -7.74 -15.88 -8.54
C THR A 37 -8.84 -16.04 -7.49
N ASP A 38 -10.08 -15.73 -7.86
CA ASP A 38 -11.29 -15.86 -7.05
C ASP A 38 -12.41 -16.43 -7.92
N GLY A 39 -12.56 -17.76 -7.88
CA GLY A 39 -13.38 -18.49 -8.85
C GLY A 39 -12.88 -18.27 -10.28
N ASP A 40 -13.77 -17.78 -11.15
CA ASP A 40 -13.45 -17.48 -12.55
C ASP A 40 -12.81 -16.10 -12.76
N SER A 41 -12.71 -15.30 -11.70
CA SER A 41 -12.12 -13.97 -11.77
C SER A 41 -10.64 -14.00 -11.38
N GLN A 42 -9.83 -13.21 -12.09
CA GLN A 42 -8.40 -13.09 -11.85
C GLN A 42 -8.02 -11.61 -11.77
N ARG A 43 -7.15 -11.26 -10.81
CA ARG A 43 -6.58 -9.92 -10.68
C ARG A 43 -5.07 -9.98 -10.57
N ILE A 44 -4.38 -9.09 -11.28
CA ILE A 44 -2.92 -9.00 -11.28
C ILE A 44 -2.52 -7.75 -10.51
N TYR A 45 -1.69 -7.93 -9.48
CA TYR A 45 -1.09 -6.85 -8.71
C TYR A 45 0.41 -6.78 -9.04
N PRO A 46 0.85 -5.85 -9.91
CA PRO A 46 2.27 -5.67 -10.17
C PRO A 46 2.91 -4.94 -8.99
N VAL A 47 3.80 -5.62 -8.27
CA VAL A 47 4.48 -5.09 -7.08
C VAL A 47 5.86 -4.59 -7.44
N PHE A 48 6.07 -3.28 -7.29
CA PHE A 48 7.27 -2.58 -7.72
C PHE A 48 8.28 -2.36 -6.58
N GLN A 49 9.57 -2.57 -6.86
CA GLN A 49 10.64 -2.17 -5.95
C GLN A 49 10.96 -0.67 -6.12
N GLN A 50 10.80 0.13 -5.06
CA GLN A 50 10.96 1.59 -5.18
C GLN A 50 12.41 2.04 -5.49
N LYS A 51 13.40 1.20 -5.17
CA LYS A 51 14.84 1.44 -5.45
C LYS A 51 15.38 0.67 -6.66
N ALA A 52 14.51 0.29 -7.60
CA ALA A 52 14.90 -0.53 -8.75
C ALA A 52 15.85 0.18 -9.74
N GLY A 53 15.87 1.51 -9.74
CA GLY A 53 16.69 2.33 -10.65
C GLY A 53 16.22 2.32 -12.10
N ILE A 54 14.94 1.99 -12.35
CA ILE A 54 14.36 1.82 -13.69
C ILE A 54 13.23 2.82 -13.99
N TYR A 55 13.11 3.90 -13.21
CA TYR A 55 12.00 4.86 -13.31
C TYR A 55 12.39 6.17 -14.02
N GLY A 56 13.46 6.15 -14.81
CA GLY A 56 13.99 7.33 -15.50
C GLY A 56 14.29 8.47 -14.52
N ASP A 57 13.87 9.68 -14.90
CA ASP A 57 14.05 10.92 -14.12
C ASP A 57 13.43 10.86 -12.72
N TYR A 58 12.45 9.98 -12.51
CA TYR A 58 11.81 9.79 -11.21
C TYR A 58 12.57 8.82 -10.29
N SER A 59 13.67 8.21 -10.72
CA SER A 59 14.39 7.20 -9.91
C SER A 59 14.92 7.74 -8.58
N GLU A 60 15.37 9.01 -8.54
CA GLU A 60 15.77 9.64 -7.28
C GLU A 60 14.57 9.85 -6.34
N TYR A 61 13.46 10.35 -6.89
CA TYR A 61 12.22 10.52 -6.15
C TYR A 61 11.71 9.19 -5.57
N MET A 62 11.67 8.14 -6.39
CA MET A 62 11.21 6.81 -6.00
C MET A 62 12.07 6.20 -4.88
N THR A 63 13.37 6.50 -4.85
CA THR A 63 14.26 6.04 -3.78
C THR A 63 13.84 6.58 -2.40
N ARG A 64 13.29 7.79 -2.35
CA ARG A 64 12.91 8.50 -1.12
C ARG A 64 11.42 8.40 -0.78
N HIS A 65 10.57 8.46 -1.80
CA HIS A 65 9.12 8.67 -1.68
C HIS A 65 8.29 7.64 -2.46
N GLY A 66 8.93 6.59 -2.99
CA GLY A 66 8.28 5.67 -3.93
C GLY A 66 7.25 4.72 -3.33
N CYS A 67 7.10 4.60 -2.00
CA CYS A 67 6.17 3.63 -1.41
C CYS A 67 4.69 3.89 -1.74
N ALA A 68 4.25 5.14 -1.59
CA ALA A 68 2.89 5.54 -1.96
C ALA A 68 2.68 5.45 -3.47
N CYS A 69 3.66 5.90 -4.26
CA CYS A 69 3.59 5.83 -5.73
C CYS A 69 3.51 4.37 -6.22
N CYS A 70 4.38 3.48 -5.71
CA CYS A 70 4.31 2.06 -6.02
C CYS A 70 2.93 1.48 -5.65
N SER A 71 2.42 1.76 -4.44
CA SER A 71 1.14 1.24 -3.98
C SER A 71 -0.03 1.75 -4.84
N LEU A 72 -0.05 3.04 -5.18
CA LEU A 72 -1.06 3.60 -6.08
C LEU A 72 -0.96 2.96 -7.48
N THR A 73 0.24 2.80 -8.01
CA THR A 73 0.47 2.16 -9.32
C THR A 73 -0.05 0.73 -9.32
N THR A 74 0.28 -0.05 -8.28
CA THR A 74 -0.19 -1.44 -8.11
C THR A 74 -1.71 -1.50 -8.04
N ALA A 75 -2.36 -0.60 -7.28
CA ALA A 75 -3.82 -0.57 -7.18
C ALA A 75 -4.48 -0.17 -8.51
N LEU A 76 -3.98 0.86 -9.19
CA LEU A 76 -4.53 1.28 -10.49
C LEU A 76 -4.38 0.18 -11.55
N ALA A 77 -3.21 -0.43 -11.65
CA ALA A 77 -2.99 -1.54 -12.59
C ALA A 77 -3.86 -2.76 -12.29
N ALA A 78 -4.16 -3.01 -11.02
CA ALA A 78 -5.01 -4.12 -10.62
C ALA A 78 -6.50 -3.87 -10.86
N PHE A 79 -6.98 -2.62 -10.78
CA PHE A 79 -8.41 -2.30 -10.75
C PHE A 79 -8.91 -1.49 -11.95
N VAL A 80 -8.03 -0.91 -12.76
CA VAL A 80 -8.39 -0.02 -13.87
C VAL A 80 -7.72 -0.51 -15.14
N GLU A 81 -8.52 -1.07 -16.07
CA GLU A 81 -8.03 -1.78 -17.26
C GLU A 81 -7.02 -0.98 -18.10
N LYS A 82 -7.30 0.30 -18.37
CA LYS A 82 -6.39 1.18 -19.12
C LYS A 82 -5.04 1.43 -18.44
N TYR A 83 -4.90 1.09 -17.17
CA TYR A 83 -3.66 1.22 -16.39
C TYR A 83 -2.98 -0.12 -16.11
N ALA A 84 -3.41 -1.22 -16.75
CA ALA A 84 -2.80 -2.55 -16.53
C ALA A 84 -1.26 -2.56 -16.70
N ASP A 85 -0.74 -1.77 -17.63
CA ASP A 85 0.70 -1.65 -17.90
C ASP A 85 1.37 -0.44 -17.22
N LEU A 86 0.63 0.32 -16.41
CA LEU A 86 1.11 1.53 -15.74
C LEU A 86 2.37 1.24 -14.90
N LYS A 87 3.33 2.17 -14.98
CA LYS A 87 4.57 2.14 -14.20
C LYS A 87 4.63 3.35 -13.26
N PRO A 88 5.42 3.28 -12.16
CA PRO A 88 5.47 4.35 -11.17
C PRO A 88 5.83 5.74 -11.72
N ASN A 89 6.67 5.84 -12.74
CA ASN A 89 6.95 7.11 -13.41
C ASN A 89 5.69 7.71 -14.07
N GLY A 90 4.88 6.88 -14.76
CA GLY A 90 3.62 7.31 -15.36
C GLY A 90 2.57 7.70 -14.32
N THR A 91 2.54 7.02 -13.17
CA THR A 91 1.68 7.42 -12.04
C THR A 91 1.96 8.85 -11.62
N ILE A 92 3.24 9.24 -11.53
CA ILE A 92 3.63 10.62 -11.17
C ILE A 92 3.33 11.58 -12.34
N SER A 93 3.88 11.31 -13.52
CA SER A 93 3.87 12.28 -14.63
C SER A 93 2.49 12.47 -15.28
N GLU A 94 1.64 11.44 -15.23
CA GLU A 94 0.35 11.42 -15.94
C GLU A 94 -0.82 11.36 -14.96
N VAL A 95 -0.85 10.36 -14.08
CA VAL A 95 -2.04 10.10 -13.25
C VAL A 95 -2.24 11.17 -12.18
N GLU A 96 -1.22 11.46 -11.39
CA GLU A 96 -1.30 12.52 -10.37
C GLU A 96 -1.62 13.87 -11.02
N ARG A 97 -0.89 14.22 -12.08
CA ARG A 97 -1.08 15.49 -12.80
C ARG A 97 -2.48 15.63 -13.42
N LYS A 98 -3.06 14.54 -13.92
CA LYS A 98 -4.43 14.51 -14.46
C LYS A 98 -5.48 14.79 -13.38
N HIS A 99 -5.29 14.27 -12.18
CA HIS A 99 -6.34 14.25 -11.15
C HIS A 99 -6.22 15.35 -10.11
N PHE A 100 -5.03 15.91 -9.92
CA PHE A 100 -4.77 16.98 -8.98
C PHE A 100 -4.74 18.34 -9.69
N PRO A 101 -5.08 19.43 -8.98
CA PRO A 101 -4.89 20.78 -9.55
C PRO A 101 -3.43 20.99 -9.95
N GLU A 102 -3.19 21.51 -11.16
CA GLU A 102 -1.85 21.74 -11.70
C GLU A 102 -0.98 22.56 -10.74
N GLU A 103 -1.56 23.58 -10.09
CA GLU A 103 -0.86 24.39 -9.08
C GLU A 103 -0.32 23.56 -7.91
N VAL A 104 -1.12 22.61 -7.40
CA VAL A 104 -0.73 21.75 -6.27
C VAL A 104 0.33 20.73 -6.70
N TYR A 105 0.19 20.15 -7.90
CA TYR A 105 1.17 19.25 -8.48
C TYR A 105 2.52 19.97 -8.68
N THR A 106 2.51 21.14 -9.34
CA THR A 106 3.70 21.93 -9.62
C THR A 106 4.33 22.47 -8.33
N GLU A 107 3.55 22.84 -7.32
CA GLU A 107 4.09 23.24 -6.01
C GLU A 107 4.79 22.06 -5.30
N ASN A 108 4.28 20.83 -5.43
CA ASN A 108 4.94 19.66 -4.86
C ASN A 108 6.24 19.33 -5.60
N TYR A 109 6.19 19.19 -6.92
CA TYR A 109 7.32 18.73 -7.72
C TYR A 109 8.32 19.83 -8.09
N GLY A 110 7.96 21.11 -7.95
CA GLY A 110 8.88 22.25 -8.04
C GLY A 110 9.77 22.44 -6.80
N LYS A 111 9.49 21.71 -5.70
CA LYS A 111 10.37 21.69 -4.52
C LYS A 111 11.65 20.90 -4.82
N VAL A 112 12.72 21.24 -4.11
CA VAL A 112 13.91 20.40 -4.03
C VAL A 112 13.55 18.98 -3.59
N MET A 113 14.23 17.96 -4.13
CA MET A 113 13.88 16.54 -3.97
C MET A 113 13.56 16.14 -2.52
N ALA A 114 14.35 16.60 -1.55
CA ALA A 114 14.16 16.28 -0.13
C ALA A 114 12.88 16.86 0.52
N ARG A 115 12.21 17.79 -0.16
CA ARG A 115 10.97 18.46 0.28
C ARG A 115 9.74 18.07 -0.54
N GLN A 116 9.92 17.35 -1.65
CA GLN A 116 8.80 16.75 -2.35
C GLN A 116 8.13 15.72 -1.42
N MET A 117 6.82 15.55 -1.56
CA MET A 117 6.06 14.63 -0.74
C MET A 117 5.36 13.58 -1.61
N PRO A 118 5.30 12.32 -1.16
CA PRO A 118 4.47 11.31 -1.79
C PRO A 118 3.00 11.68 -1.73
N VAL A 119 2.20 11.16 -2.65
CA VAL A 119 0.73 11.19 -2.54
C VAL A 119 0.29 10.62 -1.19
N SER A 120 -0.69 11.25 -0.55
CA SER A 120 -1.24 10.77 0.74
C SER A 120 -2.28 9.66 0.52
N LEU A 121 -2.72 8.99 1.58
CA LEU A 121 -3.87 8.07 1.48
C LEU A 121 -5.16 8.76 1.00
N TYR A 122 -5.40 10.02 1.39
CA TYR A 122 -6.52 10.78 0.84
C TYR A 122 -6.36 10.99 -0.67
N GLY A 123 -5.17 11.43 -1.12
CA GLY A 123 -4.88 11.60 -2.55
C GLY A 123 -5.02 10.31 -3.35
N ILE A 124 -4.54 9.18 -2.80
CA ILE A 124 -4.73 7.85 -3.38
C ILE A 124 -6.22 7.53 -3.50
N SER A 125 -7.00 7.71 -2.43
CA SER A 125 -8.44 7.42 -2.45
C SER A 125 -9.19 8.27 -3.48
N LEU A 126 -8.83 9.55 -3.61
CA LEU A 126 -9.43 10.46 -4.58
C LEU A 126 -9.14 10.00 -6.01
N ILE A 127 -7.88 9.63 -6.32
CA ILE A 127 -7.51 9.13 -7.65
C ILE A 127 -8.27 7.83 -7.96
N LEU A 128 -8.29 6.89 -7.02
CA LEU A 128 -9.01 5.62 -7.19
C LEU A 128 -10.49 5.86 -7.48
N GLN A 129 -11.16 6.71 -6.70
CA GLN A 129 -12.57 7.06 -6.91
C GLN A 129 -12.83 7.74 -8.26
N LYS A 130 -11.97 8.69 -8.66
CA LYS A 130 -12.07 9.36 -9.97
C LYS A 130 -11.87 8.41 -11.15
N GLU A 131 -11.15 7.31 -10.94
CA GLU A 131 -10.95 6.25 -11.94
C GLU A 131 -11.97 5.11 -11.82
N GLY A 132 -13.02 5.29 -11.02
CA GLY A 132 -14.14 4.35 -10.90
C GLY A 132 -13.91 3.20 -9.92
N VAL A 133 -12.82 3.21 -9.15
CA VAL A 133 -12.55 2.21 -8.11
C VAL A 133 -13.26 2.61 -6.83
N SER A 134 -14.22 1.79 -6.39
CA SER A 134 -14.94 2.01 -5.14
C SER A 134 -13.97 1.82 -3.96
N CYS A 135 -13.79 2.86 -3.15
CA CYS A 135 -12.99 2.76 -1.93
C CYS A 135 -13.44 3.76 -0.87
N GLU A 136 -13.03 3.53 0.37
CA GLU A 136 -13.25 4.43 1.51
C GLU A 136 -11.93 4.66 2.25
N TYR A 137 -11.59 5.93 2.45
CA TYR A 137 -10.47 6.33 3.28
C TYR A 137 -10.93 6.53 4.73
N ILE A 138 -10.26 5.84 5.65
CA ILE A 138 -10.44 5.96 7.09
C ILE A 138 -9.19 6.63 7.68
N GLY A 139 -9.30 7.92 7.97
CA GLY A 139 -8.19 8.72 8.52
C GLY A 139 -7.96 8.48 10.01
N ASP A 140 -9.02 8.43 10.82
CA ASP A 140 -8.94 8.20 12.27
C ASP A 140 -9.56 6.87 12.65
N PHE A 141 -8.95 6.18 13.62
CA PHE A 141 -9.37 4.86 14.04
C PHE A 141 -8.86 4.50 15.45
N GLU A 142 -9.63 3.64 16.14
CA GLU A 142 -9.19 2.94 17.33
C GLU A 142 -8.71 1.53 16.97
N ASP A 143 -7.58 1.09 17.55
CA ASP A 143 -6.87 -0.12 17.13
C ASP A 143 -7.78 -1.37 17.04
N LYS A 144 -8.62 -1.63 18.05
CA LYS A 144 -9.53 -2.80 18.07
C LYS A 144 -10.63 -2.73 17.02
N ALA A 145 -11.15 -1.52 16.77
CA ALA A 145 -12.20 -1.32 15.76
C ALA A 145 -11.63 -1.47 14.35
N ALA A 146 -10.44 -0.91 14.11
CA ALA A 146 -9.70 -1.09 12.87
C ALA A 146 -9.38 -2.57 12.62
N GLU A 147 -8.88 -3.29 13.64
CA GLU A 147 -8.57 -4.72 13.52
C GLU A 147 -9.78 -5.53 13.06
N LYS A 148 -10.93 -5.34 13.72
CA LYS A 148 -12.17 -6.02 13.35
C LYS A 148 -12.59 -5.68 11.91
N GLN A 149 -12.65 -4.39 11.57
CA GLN A 149 -13.09 -3.94 10.25
C GLN A 149 -12.17 -4.44 9.13
N MET A 150 -10.86 -4.33 9.33
CA MET A 150 -9.87 -4.75 8.35
C MET A 150 -9.88 -6.27 8.16
N MET A 151 -9.98 -7.06 9.24
CA MET A 151 -10.12 -8.52 9.10
C MET A 151 -11.40 -8.92 8.35
N GLU A 152 -12.55 -8.33 8.70
CA GLU A 152 -13.82 -8.59 8.01
C GLU A 152 -13.75 -8.22 6.52
N HIS A 153 -12.99 -7.19 6.17
CA HIS A 153 -12.78 -6.76 4.79
C HIS A 153 -11.83 -7.71 4.03
N LEU A 154 -10.71 -8.10 4.64
CA LEU A 154 -9.76 -9.05 4.05
C LEU A 154 -10.38 -10.44 3.87
N TYR A 155 -11.23 -10.90 4.80
CA TYR A 155 -11.97 -12.15 4.67
C TYR A 155 -13.02 -12.15 3.55
N LYS A 156 -13.36 -10.98 2.99
CA LYS A 156 -14.17 -10.88 1.77
C LYS A 156 -13.32 -10.96 0.49
N GLY A 157 -12.01 -11.16 0.62
CA GLY A 157 -11.04 -11.15 -0.47
C GLY A 157 -10.74 -9.75 -1.01
N LYS A 158 -10.94 -8.71 -0.19
CA LYS A 158 -10.82 -7.31 -0.63
C LYS A 158 -9.57 -6.66 -0.04
N PRO A 159 -8.75 -5.97 -0.87
CA PRO A 159 -7.49 -5.42 -0.40
C PRO A 159 -7.67 -4.13 0.40
N ILE A 160 -6.64 -3.81 1.18
CA ILE A 160 -6.57 -2.61 2.02
C ILE A 160 -5.23 -1.91 1.80
N ILE A 161 -5.23 -0.60 1.57
CA ILE A 161 -4.00 0.20 1.56
C ILE A 161 -3.80 0.78 2.96
N ILE A 162 -2.61 0.63 3.54
CA ILE A 162 -2.31 1.14 4.89
C ILE A 162 -1.09 2.07 4.88
N GLU A 163 -1.05 2.98 5.84
CA GLU A 163 0.14 3.77 6.15
C GLU A 163 0.75 3.31 7.48
N THR A 164 2.04 3.02 7.48
CA THR A 164 2.81 2.65 8.68
C THR A 164 3.89 3.68 8.97
N SER A 165 4.39 3.70 10.21
CA SER A 165 5.51 4.55 10.62
C SER A 165 6.53 3.76 11.41
N ARG A 166 7.73 4.32 11.56
CA ARG A 166 8.76 3.76 12.45
C ARG A 166 8.44 3.87 13.95
N MET A 167 7.32 4.51 14.28
CA MET A 167 6.88 4.74 15.65
C MET A 167 5.86 3.66 16.00
N ARG A 168 6.30 2.61 16.67
CA ARG A 168 5.43 1.54 17.14
C ARG A 168 4.61 1.99 18.33
N ARG A 169 3.33 1.69 18.31
CA ARG A 169 2.33 2.05 19.32
C ARG A 169 1.78 0.82 20.05
N LYS A 170 1.17 1.07 21.20
CA LYS A 170 0.24 0.18 21.90
C LYS A 170 -0.96 1.03 22.31
N GLY A 171 -2.08 0.93 21.58
CA GLY A 171 -3.14 1.94 21.68
C GLY A 171 -2.61 3.32 21.29
N LYS A 172 -2.99 4.36 22.01
CA LYS A 172 -2.56 5.75 21.72
C LYS A 172 -1.11 6.06 22.10
N ARG A 173 -0.42 5.15 22.82
CA ARG A 173 0.94 5.39 23.33
C ARG A 173 2.00 4.86 22.38
N ILE A 174 2.97 5.70 22.02
CA ILE A 174 4.21 5.26 21.35
C ILE A 174 5.06 4.48 22.37
N VAL A 175 5.40 3.25 22.01
CA VAL A 175 6.26 2.36 22.81
C VAL A 175 7.67 2.26 22.25
N HIS A 176 7.86 2.46 20.94
CA HIS A 176 9.18 2.55 20.30
C HIS A 176 9.17 3.65 19.24
N PHE A 177 10.17 4.55 19.26
CA PHE A 177 10.23 5.68 18.32
C PHE A 177 10.99 5.39 17.02
N PHE A 178 11.87 4.39 17.03
CA PHE A 178 12.81 4.08 15.95
C PHE A 178 12.84 2.58 15.67
N ASP A 179 11.68 2.02 15.36
CA ASP A 179 11.56 0.63 14.92
C ASP A 179 11.36 0.60 13.40
N LYS A 180 12.41 0.20 12.67
CA LYS A 180 12.44 0.27 11.20
C LYS A 180 11.86 -0.97 10.52
N LYS A 181 11.14 -1.84 11.25
CA LYS A 181 10.60 -3.09 10.69
C LYS A 181 9.77 -2.84 9.43
N TYR A 182 8.76 -1.97 9.49
CA TYR A 182 7.89 -1.71 8.33
C TYR A 182 8.11 -0.35 7.66
N ALA A 183 8.84 0.59 8.29
CA ALA A 183 9.08 1.92 7.73
C ALA A 183 10.42 2.52 8.19
N GLY A 184 11.16 3.15 7.27
CA GLY A 184 12.31 3.99 7.65
C GLY A 184 11.89 5.33 8.28
N SER A 185 10.72 5.85 7.88
CA SER A 185 10.01 6.96 8.50
C SER A 185 8.50 6.71 8.46
N TYR A 186 7.93 6.78 7.26
CA TYR A 186 6.54 6.44 6.93
C TYR A 186 6.55 5.54 5.70
N HIS A 187 5.52 4.71 5.54
CA HIS A 187 5.51 3.71 4.48
C HIS A 187 4.09 3.22 4.15
N THR A 188 3.75 3.29 2.87
CA THR A 188 2.49 2.79 2.30
C THR A 188 2.65 1.35 1.81
N MET A 189 1.66 0.49 2.11
CA MET A 189 1.62 -0.92 1.71
C MET A 189 0.18 -1.34 1.35
N ILE A 190 0.03 -2.43 0.59
CA ILE A 190 -1.28 -3.03 0.27
C ILE A 190 -1.37 -4.41 0.92
N LEU A 191 -2.37 -4.60 1.77
CA LEU A 191 -2.77 -5.88 2.32
C LEU A 191 -3.67 -6.58 1.29
N LEU A 192 -3.25 -7.73 0.78
CA LEU A 192 -3.96 -8.43 -0.31
C LEU A 192 -4.99 -9.44 0.21
N GLY A 193 -4.77 -10.01 1.39
CA GLY A 193 -5.66 -11.00 1.99
C GLY A 193 -5.03 -11.65 3.22
N VAL A 194 -5.71 -12.64 3.79
CA VAL A 194 -5.23 -13.45 4.92
C VAL A 194 -4.88 -14.84 4.39
N ASP A 195 -3.75 -15.42 4.76
CA ASP A 195 -3.42 -16.81 4.43
C ASP A 195 -4.04 -17.81 5.42
N GLU A 196 -3.92 -19.10 5.14
CA GLU A 196 -4.48 -20.17 5.98
C GLU A 196 -3.93 -20.20 7.42
N GLU A 197 -2.77 -19.57 7.67
CA GLU A 197 -2.15 -19.45 9.00
C GLU A 197 -2.64 -18.21 9.76
N GLY A 198 -3.59 -17.45 9.20
CA GLY A 198 -4.11 -16.22 9.77
C GLY A 198 -3.13 -15.05 9.67
N GLN A 199 -2.10 -15.13 8.83
CA GLN A 199 -1.20 -14.01 8.54
C GLN A 199 -1.78 -13.17 7.39
N VAL A 200 -1.65 -11.85 7.49
CA VAL A 200 -1.93 -10.96 6.36
C VAL A 200 -0.78 -11.04 5.37
N VAL A 201 -1.11 -11.34 4.11
CA VAL A 201 -0.20 -11.24 2.97
C VAL A 201 -0.26 -9.81 2.45
N PHE A 202 0.90 -9.15 2.34
CA PHE A 202 0.97 -7.75 1.91
C PHE A 202 2.13 -7.46 0.97
N THR A 203 1.91 -6.49 0.09
CA THR A 203 2.93 -5.94 -0.80
C THR A 203 3.78 -4.91 -0.06
N ASP A 204 5.08 -4.90 -0.29
CA ASP A 204 5.96 -3.88 0.28
C ASP A 204 6.96 -3.45 -0.78
N SER A 205 6.96 -2.17 -1.18
CA SER A 205 7.86 -1.57 -2.18
C SER A 205 9.33 -1.41 -1.73
N ALA A 206 9.61 -1.57 -0.44
CA ALA A 206 10.93 -1.37 0.14
C ALA A 206 11.61 -2.70 0.51
N THR A 207 12.92 -2.72 0.38
CA THR A 207 13.74 -3.83 0.90
C THR A 207 13.88 -3.70 2.42
N ARG A 208 13.73 -4.81 3.13
CA ARG A 208 13.78 -4.89 4.59
C ARG A 208 14.72 -6.03 5.01
N ASP A 209 15.67 -5.72 5.88
CA ASP A 209 16.68 -6.71 6.31
C ASP A 209 16.04 -7.95 6.95
N TRP A 210 14.98 -7.77 7.74
CA TRP A 210 14.28 -8.88 8.41
C TRP A 210 13.58 -9.85 7.45
N ALA A 211 13.35 -9.45 6.20
CA ALA A 211 12.53 -10.20 5.27
C ALA A 211 13.33 -11.13 4.36
N GLY A 212 14.67 -11.10 4.40
CA GLY A 212 15.52 -11.98 3.58
C GLY A 212 15.15 -11.88 2.09
N GLU A 213 14.78 -13.00 1.46
CA GLU A 213 14.34 -13.04 0.06
C GLU A 213 12.85 -12.68 -0.13
N GLN A 214 12.06 -12.62 0.95
CA GLN A 214 10.63 -12.29 0.92
C GLN A 214 10.40 -10.78 0.86
N GLN A 215 10.83 -10.12 -0.22
CA GLN A 215 10.89 -8.66 -0.24
C GLN A 215 9.64 -7.97 -0.77
N ARG A 216 9.15 -8.32 -1.96
CA ARG A 216 8.00 -7.68 -2.60
C ARG A 216 6.68 -8.09 -1.96
N LEU A 217 6.60 -9.33 -1.48
CA LEU A 217 5.41 -9.92 -0.87
C LEU A 217 5.81 -10.55 0.47
N LYS A 218 5.11 -10.18 1.54
CA LYS A 218 5.47 -10.48 2.94
C LYS A 218 4.24 -10.93 3.73
N ARG A 219 4.48 -11.48 4.92
CA ARG A 219 3.44 -11.96 5.84
C ARG A 219 3.62 -11.40 7.25
N ALA A 220 2.53 -11.02 7.90
CA ALA A 220 2.53 -10.58 9.30
C ALA A 220 1.14 -10.69 9.94
N LYS A 221 1.06 -10.72 11.27
CA LYS A 221 -0.21 -10.62 11.99
C LYS A 221 -0.78 -9.20 11.84
N LEU A 222 -2.08 -9.08 11.60
CA LEU A 222 -2.72 -7.75 11.50
C LEU A 222 -2.52 -6.88 12.76
N PRO A 223 -2.67 -7.40 14.00
CA PRO A 223 -2.37 -6.62 15.21
C PRO A 223 -0.97 -6.03 15.25
N GLU A 224 0.00 -6.76 14.67
CA GLU A 224 1.37 -6.26 14.56
C GLU A 224 1.42 -5.06 13.62
N LEU A 225 0.86 -5.17 12.41
CA LEU A 225 0.81 -4.07 11.44
C LEU A 225 0.09 -2.83 12.01
N ILE A 226 -1.05 -3.01 12.68
CA ILE A 226 -1.80 -1.93 13.34
C ILE A 226 -0.95 -1.20 14.38
N SER A 227 -0.06 -1.92 15.07
CA SER A 227 0.88 -1.31 16.02
C SER A 227 1.87 -0.35 15.35
N TYR A 228 2.08 -0.41 14.03
CA TYR A 228 2.89 0.55 13.27
C TYR A 228 2.06 1.57 12.50
N MET A 229 0.77 1.32 12.31
CA MET A 229 -0.16 2.30 11.72
C MET A 229 -0.35 3.49 12.66
N PHE A 230 -0.82 4.62 12.13
CA PHE A 230 -1.11 5.81 12.92
C PHE A 230 -2.33 6.54 12.35
N PRO A 231 -3.23 7.05 13.20
CA PRO A 231 -4.39 7.81 12.75
C PRO A 231 -3.99 9.23 12.34
N GLN A 232 -4.85 9.83 11.55
CA GLN A 232 -4.83 11.23 11.19
C GLN A 232 -5.21 12.10 12.38
N LYS A 233 -4.49 13.21 12.57
CA LYS A 233 -4.78 14.14 13.67
C LYS A 233 -6.05 14.96 13.43
N ASN A 234 -6.33 15.32 12.17
CA ASN A 234 -7.50 16.08 11.78
C ASN A 234 -8.19 15.38 10.60
N VAL A 235 -9.31 14.70 10.85
CA VAL A 235 -10.02 13.91 9.82
C VAL A 235 -10.63 14.75 8.69
N GLY A 236 -10.79 16.06 8.89
CA GLY A 236 -11.25 16.98 7.83
C GLY A 236 -10.15 17.39 6.84
N ASP A 237 -8.88 17.03 7.10
CA ASP A 237 -7.76 17.43 6.25
C ASP A 237 -7.71 16.57 4.97
N THR A 238 -7.95 17.21 3.82
CA THR A 238 -8.02 16.61 2.47
C THR A 238 -6.72 16.80 1.68
N HIS A 239 -5.58 16.62 2.32
CA HIS A 239 -4.27 16.86 1.69
C HIS A 239 -3.96 15.83 0.61
N LEU A 240 -3.73 16.28 -0.61
CA LEU A 240 -3.38 15.40 -1.75
C LEU A 240 -1.99 14.75 -1.57
N TYR A 241 -1.04 15.50 -1.01
CA TYR A 241 0.31 15.04 -0.70
C TYR A 241 0.52 14.83 0.80
N PHE A 242 1.36 13.87 1.17
CA PHE A 242 1.64 13.48 2.55
C PHE A 242 2.13 14.66 3.39
N SER A 243 1.62 14.77 4.62
CA SER A 243 2.05 15.79 5.57
C SER A 243 2.34 15.19 6.93
N ARG A 244 3.62 15.24 7.31
CA ARG A 244 4.07 14.85 8.66
C ARG A 244 3.45 15.72 9.76
N LYS A 245 3.22 17.01 9.51
CA LYS A 245 2.65 17.92 10.51
C LYS A 245 1.22 17.50 10.88
N ARG A 246 0.46 17.07 9.87
CA ARG A 246 -0.95 16.68 9.96
C ARG A 246 -1.14 15.18 10.25
N ASN A 247 -0.05 14.39 10.18
CA ASN A 247 -0.05 12.94 10.25
C ASN A 247 -1.08 12.35 9.28
N THR A 248 -0.93 12.52 7.98
CA THR A 248 -1.87 11.94 6.98
C THR A 248 -1.74 10.41 6.88
N GLY A 249 -2.06 9.69 7.96
CA GLY A 249 -2.06 8.23 8.09
C GLY A 249 -3.43 7.63 7.83
N GLY A 250 -3.74 6.51 8.48
CA GLY A 250 -5.00 5.78 8.28
C GLY A 250 -4.88 4.57 7.35
N TYR A 251 -5.99 4.21 6.72
CA TYR A 251 -6.07 3.12 5.73
C TYR A 251 -7.21 3.34 4.72
N ILE A 252 -7.18 2.62 3.61
CA ILE A 252 -8.19 2.66 2.54
C ILE A 252 -8.75 1.26 2.33
N LEU A 253 -10.06 1.11 2.46
CA LEU A 253 -10.79 -0.10 2.11
C LEU A 253 -11.18 -0.06 0.63
N ILE A 254 -10.60 -0.93 -0.21
CA ILE A 254 -10.99 -1.05 -1.63
C ILE A 254 -12.14 -2.06 -1.75
N ARG A 255 -13.22 -1.71 -2.45
CA ARG A 255 -14.49 -2.48 -2.47
C ARG A 255 -14.72 -3.28 -3.74
#